data_AF-A0A0D3CXI6-F1
#
_entry.id   AF-A0A0D3CXI6-F1
#
_cell.length_a   1.000
_cell.length_b   1.000
_cell.length_c   1.000
_cell.angle_alpha   90.00
_cell.angle_beta   90.00
_cell.angle_gamma   90.00
#
_symmetry.space_group_name_H-M   'P 1'
#
loop_
_entity.id
_entity.type
_entity.pdbx_description
1 polymer ?
#
loop_
_entity_poly.entity_id
_entity_poly.type
_entity_poly.pdbx_seq_one_letter_code
_entity_poly.pdbx_strand_id
1 'polypeptide(L)'
;MKQKIAPTKEEQSAILGFDGDVAKLAEAESFLFHLLKAVPTAFARVNPFLFKANYYPEIAHHSKCLQTLDSACKELRSRGLFVKLLEAILKARNRMNAGTARGNAHACNLTALLKLSVSDVKSVDGKTTLRPEGKR
;
A
#
# COMPACT_ATOMS: atom_id res chain seq x y z
N MET A 1 -3.68 -0.70 18.91
CA MET A 1 -4.66 -0.56 20.01
C MET A 1 -4.57 0.86 20.54
N LYS A 2 -5.70 1.59 20.57
CA LYS A 2 -5.72 2.98 21.07
C LYS A 2 -5.34 2.99 22.55
N GLN A 3 -4.62 4.03 23.00
CA GLN A 3 -4.30 4.36 24.40
C GLN A 3 -5.52 4.58 25.32
N LYS A 4 -6.70 4.08 24.94
CA LYS A 4 -8.00 4.38 25.55
C LYS A 4 -8.17 3.79 26.96
N ILE A 5 -7.23 2.95 27.40
CA ILE A 5 -7.24 2.23 28.69
C ILE A 5 -6.07 2.69 29.59
N ALA A 6 -5.16 3.54 29.08
CA ALA A 6 -4.05 4.04 29.89
C ALA A 6 -4.56 5.11 30.86
N PRO A 7 -4.36 4.96 32.18
CA PRO A 7 -4.77 5.99 33.13
C PRO A 7 -3.92 7.25 32.93
N THR A 8 -4.53 8.41 33.18
CA THR A 8 -3.86 9.72 33.25
C THR A 8 -2.83 9.76 34.38
N LYS A 9 -1.94 10.76 34.39
CA LYS A 9 -0.91 10.86 35.44
C LYS A 9 -1.54 11.09 36.82
N GLU A 10 -2.64 11.85 36.83
CA GLU A 10 -3.43 12.16 38.01
C GLU A 10 -4.07 10.88 38.55
N GLU A 11 -4.70 10.07 37.69
CA GLU A 11 -5.26 8.76 38.07
C GLU A 11 -4.18 7.80 38.57
N GLN A 12 -3.02 7.73 37.91
CA GLN A 12 -1.90 6.89 38.37
C GLN A 12 -1.42 7.31 39.76
N SER A 13 -1.35 8.62 40.02
CA SER A 13 -0.93 9.16 41.31
C SER A 13 -1.95 8.85 42.40
N ALA A 14 -3.25 8.97 42.09
CA ALA A 14 -4.33 8.63 43.01
C ALA A 14 -4.33 7.13 43.34
N ILE A 15 -4.15 6.27 42.35
CA ILE A 15 -4.06 4.81 42.53
C ILE A 15 -2.85 4.48 43.41
N LEU A 16 -1.66 5.01 43.10
CA LEU A 16 -0.44 4.71 43.87
C LEU A 16 -0.45 5.30 45.29
N GLY A 17 -1.21 6.36 45.51
CA GLY A 17 -1.40 7.01 46.80
C GLY A 17 -2.44 6.36 47.71
N PHE A 18 -3.12 5.30 47.25
CA PHE A 18 -4.08 4.56 48.07
C PHE A 18 -3.37 3.82 49.21
N ASP A 19 -3.77 4.12 50.45
CA ASP A 19 -3.22 3.59 51.71
C ASP A 19 -4.19 2.63 52.44
N GLY A 20 -5.37 2.41 51.87
CA GLY A 20 -6.37 1.48 52.39
C GLY A 20 -6.08 0.01 52.08
N ASP A 21 -7.04 -0.84 52.42
CA ASP A 21 -6.98 -2.27 52.14
C ASP A 21 -7.20 -2.55 50.65
N VAL A 22 -6.14 -2.94 49.95
CA VAL A 22 -6.13 -3.24 48.51
C VAL A 22 -7.07 -4.41 48.16
N ALA A 23 -7.37 -5.31 49.12
CA ALA A 23 -8.32 -6.40 48.91
C ALA A 23 -9.77 -5.92 48.80
N LYS A 24 -10.05 -4.67 49.18
CA LYS A 24 -11.38 -4.04 49.05
C LYS A 24 -11.55 -3.23 47.77
N LEU A 25 -10.49 -3.03 46.99
CA LEU A 25 -10.57 -2.37 45.69
C LEU A 25 -11.31 -3.25 44.68
N ALA A 26 -11.95 -2.61 43.69
CA ALA A 26 -12.49 -3.34 42.56
C ALA A 26 -11.36 -4.04 41.79
N GLU A 27 -11.68 -5.12 41.09
CA GLU A 27 -10.68 -5.94 40.37
C GLU A 27 -9.81 -5.11 39.41
N ALA A 28 -10.42 -4.19 38.66
CA ALA A 28 -9.70 -3.31 37.73
C ALA A 28 -8.74 -2.34 38.45
N GLU A 29 -9.15 -1.78 39.59
CA GLU A 29 -8.33 -0.85 40.38
C GLU A 29 -7.18 -1.58 41.06
N SER A 30 -7.45 -2.77 41.62
CA SER A 30 -6.43 -3.65 42.20
C SER A 30 -5.41 -4.08 41.14
N PHE A 31 -5.86 -4.44 39.92
CA PHE A 31 -4.96 -4.76 38.81
C PHE A 31 -4.03 -3.58 38.48
N LEU A 32 -4.59 -2.37 38.33
CA LEU A 32 -3.81 -1.18 38.03
C LEU A 32 -2.84 -0.81 39.16
N PHE A 33 -3.27 -0.94 40.42
CA PHE A 33 -2.43 -0.70 41.60
C PHE A 33 -1.18 -1.59 41.59
N HIS A 34 -1.38 -2.90 41.46
CA HIS A 34 -0.27 -3.86 41.44
C HIS A 34 0.61 -3.69 40.20
N LEU A 35 0.01 -3.44 39.03
CA LEU A 35 0.76 -3.21 37.79
C LEU A 35 1.66 -1.97 37.89
N LEU A 36 1.14 -0.85 38.37
CA LEU A 36 1.89 0.41 38.50
C LEU A 36 2.96 0.33 39.59
N LYS A 37 2.70 -0.37 40.70
CA LYS A 37 3.72 -0.64 41.74
C LYS A 37 4.86 -1.50 41.21
N ALA A 38 4.56 -2.58 40.49
CA ALA A 38 5.57 -3.49 39.97
C ALA A 38 6.33 -2.90 38.77
N VAL A 39 5.64 -2.18 37.90
CA VAL A 39 6.19 -1.59 36.67
C VAL A 39 5.68 -0.16 36.50
N PRO A 40 6.36 0.85 37.11
CA PRO A 40 5.94 2.25 37.07
C PRO A 40 5.80 2.86 35.66
N THR A 41 6.41 2.23 34.66
CA THR A 41 6.38 2.66 33.25
C THR A 41 5.59 1.72 32.34
N ALA A 42 4.71 0.86 32.89
CA ALA A 42 3.99 -0.17 32.15
C ALA A 42 3.31 0.37 30.88
N PHE A 43 2.52 1.43 31.04
CA PHE A 43 1.77 2.03 29.93
C PHE A 43 2.67 2.74 28.90
N ALA A 44 3.79 3.32 29.33
CA ALA A 44 4.77 3.92 28.42
C ALA A 44 5.48 2.86 27.55
N ARG A 45 5.58 1.62 28.02
CA ARG A 45 6.24 0.50 27.31
C ARG A 45 5.35 -0.19 26.28
N VAL A 46 4.03 -0.04 26.36
CA VAL A 46 3.07 -0.71 25.45
C VAL A 46 3.34 -0.35 23.99
N ASN A 47 3.51 0.93 23.67
CA ASN A 47 3.75 1.37 22.30
C ASN A 47 5.10 0.87 21.75
N PRO A 48 6.24 1.02 22.45
CA PRO A 48 7.51 0.42 22.03
C PRO A 48 7.46 -1.10 21.84
N PHE A 49 6.79 -1.83 22.74
CA PHE A 49 6.66 -3.28 22.61
C PHE A 49 5.79 -3.70 21.44
N LEU A 50 4.67 -2.99 21.22
CA LEU A 50 3.82 -3.21 20.05
C LEU A 50 4.59 -2.92 18.75
N PHE A 51 5.33 -1.82 18.70
CA PHE A 51 6.19 -1.49 17.58
C PHE A 51 7.21 -2.61 17.33
N LYS A 52 7.93 -3.04 18.36
CA LYS A 52 8.92 -4.12 18.26
C LYS A 52 8.30 -5.43 17.77
N ALA A 53 7.11 -5.78 18.26
CA ALA A 53 6.41 -7.00 17.86
C ALA A 53 6.03 -6.98 16.37
N ASN A 54 5.66 -5.81 15.84
CA ASN A 54 5.22 -5.67 14.45
C ASN A 54 6.34 -5.30 13.48
N TYR A 55 7.49 -4.84 13.98
CA TYR A 55 8.56 -4.27 13.15
C TYR A 55 9.05 -5.21 12.05
N TYR A 56 9.44 -6.43 12.39
CA TYR A 56 10.00 -7.37 11.41
C TYR A 56 8.98 -7.81 10.34
N PRO A 57 7.75 -8.22 10.71
CA PRO A 57 6.71 -8.52 9.73
C PRO A 57 6.41 -7.33 8.80
N GLU A 58 6.28 -6.13 9.35
CA GLU A 58 6.00 -4.93 8.55
C GLU A 58 7.16 -4.64 7.58
N ILE A 59 8.40 -4.58 8.06
CA ILE A 59 9.56 -4.33 7.19
C ILE A 59 9.67 -5.39 6.10
N ALA A 60 9.51 -6.68 6.44
CA ALA A 60 9.57 -7.76 5.46
C ALA A 60 8.49 -7.60 4.36
N HIS A 61 7.27 -7.21 4.75
CA HIS A 61 6.20 -6.92 3.79
C HIS A 61 6.57 -5.77 2.85
N HIS A 62 7.02 -4.64 3.40
CA HIS A 62 7.41 -3.47 2.61
C HIS A 62 8.58 -3.78 1.67
N SER A 63 9.62 -4.45 2.17
CA SER A 63 10.76 -4.87 1.35
C SER A 63 10.35 -5.77 0.19
N LYS A 64 9.44 -6.73 0.42
CA LYS A 64 8.92 -7.59 -0.65
C LYS A 64 8.15 -6.80 -1.71
N CYS A 65 7.32 -5.84 -1.30
CA CYS A 65 6.60 -4.96 -2.22
C CYS A 65 7.57 -4.13 -3.08
N LEU A 66 8.60 -3.54 -2.48
CA LEU A 66 9.62 -2.76 -3.19
C LEU A 66 10.43 -3.63 -4.16
N GLN A 67 10.84 -4.83 -3.74
CA GLN A 67 11.56 -5.76 -4.60
C GLN A 67 10.72 -6.17 -5.81
N THR A 68 9.42 -6.40 -5.61
CA THR A 68 8.48 -6.74 -6.68
C THR A 68 8.36 -5.57 -7.67
N LEU A 69 8.22 -4.35 -7.17
CA LEU A 69 8.15 -3.14 -7.99
C LEU A 69 9.43 -2.91 -8.80
N ASP A 70 10.59 -3.05 -8.17
CA ASP A 70 11.89 -2.89 -8.82
C ASP A 70 12.09 -3.93 -9.93
N SER A 71 11.77 -5.20 -9.63
CA SER A 71 11.86 -6.29 -10.60
C SER A 71 10.94 -6.08 -11.80
N ALA A 72 9.69 -5.68 -11.55
CA ALA A 72 8.73 -5.37 -12.62
C ALA A 72 9.19 -4.18 -13.49
N CYS A 73 9.70 -3.11 -12.87
CA CYS A 73 10.25 -1.96 -13.58
C CYS A 73 11.46 -2.34 -14.45
N LYS A 74 12.37 -3.16 -13.93
CA LYS A 74 13.54 -3.67 -14.65
C LYS A 74 13.13 -4.56 -15.82
N GLU A 75 12.16 -5.44 -15.63
CA GLU A 75 11.64 -6.28 -16.70
C GLU A 75 11.02 -5.44 -17.82
N LEU A 76 10.14 -4.48 -17.50
CA LEU A 76 9.53 -3.60 -18.50
C LEU A 76 10.56 -2.82 -19.31
N ARG A 77 11.65 -2.37 -18.69
CA ARG A 77 12.73 -1.61 -19.34
C ARG A 77 13.70 -2.49 -20.14
N SER A 78 13.97 -3.70 -19.69
CA SER A 78 14.94 -4.61 -20.33
C SER A 78 14.35 -5.41 -21.50
N ARG A 79 13.03 -5.64 -21.49
CA ARG A 79 12.35 -6.36 -22.59
C ARG A 79 12.22 -5.44 -23.81
N GLY A 80 13.22 -5.48 -24.69
CA GLY A 80 13.25 -4.70 -25.92
C GLY A 80 12.01 -4.91 -26.82
N LEU A 81 11.33 -6.06 -26.73
CA LEU A 81 10.05 -6.30 -27.43
C LEU A 81 8.93 -5.39 -26.94
N PHE A 82 8.84 -5.13 -25.63
CA PHE A 82 7.82 -4.23 -25.07
C PHE A 82 8.08 -2.79 -25.55
N VAL A 83 9.33 -2.34 -25.51
CA VAL A 83 9.71 -1.00 -26.02
C VAL A 83 9.41 -0.87 -27.51
N LYS A 84 9.78 -1.87 -28.32
CA LYS A 84 9.47 -1.89 -29.77
C LYS A 84 7.96 -1.86 -30.04
N LEU A 85 7.16 -2.55 -29.22
CA LEU A 85 5.70 -2.50 -29.31
C LEU A 85 5.17 -1.09 -29.02
N LEU A 86 5.67 -0.43 -27.96
CA LEU A 86 5.29 0.95 -27.65
C LEU A 86 5.64 1.92 -28.79
N GLU A 87 6.83 1.77 -29.39
CA GLU A 87 7.24 2.54 -30.56
C GLU A 87 6.31 2.30 -31.76
N ALA A 88 5.96 1.04 -32.03
CA ALA A 88 5.05 0.69 -33.12
C ALA A 88 3.66 1.30 -32.92
N ILE A 89 3.14 1.25 -31.69
CA ILE A 89 1.86 1.88 -31.32
C ILE A 89 1.93 3.40 -31.49
N LEU A 90 3.02 4.04 -31.05
CA LEU A 90 3.20 5.49 -31.21
C LEU A 90 3.24 5.89 -32.69
N LYS A 91 3.98 5.15 -33.52
CA LYS A 91 4.05 5.37 -34.98
C LYS A 91 2.68 5.21 -35.63
N ALA A 92 1.95 4.14 -35.31
CA ALA A 92 0.61 3.91 -35.83
C ALA A 92 -0.36 5.03 -35.44
N ARG A 93 -0.36 5.43 -34.16
CA ARG A 93 -1.20 6.53 -33.66
C ARG A 93 -0.86 7.86 -34.32
N ASN A 94 0.42 8.18 -34.51
CA ASN A 94 0.85 9.40 -35.19
C ASN A 94 0.41 9.42 -36.65
N ARG A 95 0.52 8.27 -37.36
CA ARG A 95 0.03 8.14 -38.73
C ARG A 95 -1.48 8.34 -38.83
N MET A 96 -2.26 7.76 -37.92
CA MET A 96 -3.72 7.93 -37.89
C MET A 96 -4.16 9.35 -37.59
N ASN A 97 -3.36 10.13 -36.86
CA ASN A 97 -3.67 11.51 -36.48
C ASN A 97 -2.91 12.56 -37.32
N ALA A 98 -2.30 12.15 -38.44
CA ALA A 98 -1.57 13.05 -39.32
C ALA A 98 -2.46 14.22 -39.78
N GLY A 99 -1.94 15.46 -39.73
CA GLY A 99 -2.68 16.67 -40.07
C GLY A 99 -3.62 17.21 -38.99
N THR A 100 -3.70 16.55 -37.82
CA THR A 100 -4.46 17.04 -36.66
C THR A 100 -3.52 17.57 -35.56
N ALA A 101 -4.07 18.31 -34.60
CA ALA A 101 -3.34 18.73 -33.39
C ALA A 101 -2.85 17.54 -32.53
N ARG A 102 -3.27 16.31 -32.83
CA ARG A 102 -2.85 15.06 -32.17
C ARG A 102 -1.83 14.25 -32.98
N GLY A 103 -1.45 14.72 -34.17
CA GLY A 103 -0.34 14.17 -34.96
C GLY A 103 1.00 14.60 -34.39
N ASN A 104 2.04 13.78 -34.57
CA ASN A 104 3.41 14.04 -34.10
C ASN A 104 3.62 14.01 -32.56
N ALA A 105 2.97 13.08 -31.86
CA ALA A 105 3.25 12.85 -30.45
C ALA A 105 4.63 12.19 -30.24
N HIS A 106 5.35 12.62 -29.20
CA HIS A 106 6.65 12.04 -28.81
C HIS A 106 6.55 10.99 -27.68
N ALA A 107 5.38 10.85 -27.07
CA ALA A 107 5.14 9.89 -26.01
C ALA A 107 3.69 9.38 -26.04
N CYS A 108 3.48 8.18 -25.49
CA CYS A 108 2.14 7.63 -25.28
C CYS A 108 1.89 7.38 -23.79
N ASN A 109 0.71 7.74 -23.30
CA ASN A 109 0.28 7.36 -21.96
C ASN A 109 0.00 5.85 -21.94
N LEU A 110 0.72 5.10 -21.10
CA LEU A 110 0.59 3.64 -21.01
C LEU A 110 -0.81 3.20 -20.54
N THR A 111 -1.55 4.03 -19.80
CA THR A 111 -2.95 3.74 -19.43
C THR A 111 -3.89 3.75 -20.64
N ALA A 112 -3.52 4.44 -21.73
CA ALA A 112 -4.28 4.40 -22.98
C ALA A 112 -4.12 3.05 -23.71
N LEU A 113 -3.08 2.26 -23.41
CA LEU A 113 -2.93 0.90 -23.97
C LEU A 113 -4.04 -0.03 -23.49
N LEU A 114 -4.53 0.17 -22.26
CA LEU A 114 -5.68 -0.59 -21.73
C LEU A 114 -6.95 -0.34 -22.55
N LYS A 115 -7.07 0.85 -23.18
CA LYS A 115 -8.17 1.20 -24.08
C LYS A 115 -8.02 0.58 -25.47
N LEU A 116 -6.81 0.19 -25.87
CA LEU A 116 -6.58 -0.58 -27.11
C LEU A 116 -7.00 -2.05 -26.93
N SER A 117 -6.84 -2.61 -25.73
CA SER A 117 -7.23 -4.00 -25.40
C SER A 117 -8.72 -4.19 -25.09
N VAL A 118 -9.47 -3.09 -24.95
CA VAL A 118 -10.92 -3.10 -24.69
C VAL A 118 -11.61 -2.37 -25.85
N SER A 119 -11.87 -3.09 -26.94
CA SER A 119 -12.95 -2.84 -27.93
C SER A 119 -13.07 -1.49 -28.68
N ASP A 120 -12.25 -0.47 -28.45
CA ASP A 120 -12.52 0.88 -28.98
C ASP A 120 -11.77 1.28 -30.26
N VAL A 121 -10.99 0.38 -30.88
CA VAL A 121 -10.44 0.64 -32.22
C VAL A 121 -11.46 0.23 -33.28
N LYS A 122 -12.43 1.12 -33.56
CA LYS A 122 -13.29 0.99 -34.75
C LYS A 122 -12.43 1.20 -36.00
N SER A 123 -12.26 0.13 -36.78
CA SER A 123 -11.68 0.22 -38.13
C SER A 123 -12.52 1.16 -38.99
N VAL A 124 -11.89 2.03 -39.78
CA VAL A 124 -12.58 3.02 -40.62
C VAL A 124 -13.48 2.38 -41.69
N ASP A 125 -13.27 1.09 -42.01
CA ASP A 125 -14.02 0.36 -43.03
C ASP A 125 -15.01 -0.68 -42.47
N GLY A 126 -15.25 -0.71 -41.15
CA GLY A 126 -16.32 -1.52 -40.55
C GLY A 126 -16.26 -3.04 -40.75
N LYS A 127 -15.19 -3.61 -41.34
CA LYS A 127 -15.18 -5.02 -41.78
C LYS A 127 -14.09 -5.94 -41.23
N THR A 128 -13.20 -5.49 -40.36
CA THR A 128 -12.20 -6.40 -39.78
C THR A 128 -11.83 -6.02 -38.36
N THR A 129 -12.33 -6.80 -37.40
CA THR A 129 -11.81 -6.84 -36.04
C THR A 129 -10.69 -7.86 -36.03
N LEU A 130 -9.45 -7.43 -35.74
CA LEU A 130 -8.32 -8.35 -35.52
C LEU A 130 -8.58 -9.10 -34.20
N ARG A 131 -9.21 -10.27 -34.30
CA ARG A 131 -9.28 -11.23 -33.19
C ARG A 131 -7.89 -11.87 -33.03
N PRO A 132 -7.37 -12.00 -31.79
CA PRO A 132 -6.35 -12.99 -31.53
C PRO A 132 -7.02 -14.36 -31.65
N GLU A 133 -6.80 -15.05 -32.76
CA GLU A 133 -7.10 -16.48 -32.83
C GLU A 133 -6.18 -17.23 -31.87
N GLY A 134 -6.78 -18.14 -31.07
CA GLY A 134 -6.04 -19.07 -30.24
C GLY A 134 -6.71 -19.36 -28.90
N LYS A 135 -7.77 -20.18 -28.92
CA LYS A 135 -8.04 -21.09 -27.80
C LYS A 135 -8.50 -22.47 -28.32
N ARG A 136 -7.70 -23.46 -27.91
CA ARG A 136 -7.84 -24.93 -27.92
C ARG A 136 -7.46 -25.64 -29.20
#